data_AF-A0A2T4DAG8-F1
#
_entry.id   AF-A0A2T4DAG8-F1
#
_cell.length_a   1.000
_cell.length_b   1.000
_cell.length_c   1.000
_cell.angle_alpha   90.00
_cell.angle_beta   90.00
_cell.angle_gamma   90.00
#
_symmetry.space_group_name_H-M   'P 1'
#
loop_
_entity.id
_entity.type
_entity.pdbx_description
1 polymer ?
#
loop_
_entity_poly.entity_id
_entity_poly.type
_entity_poly.pdbx_seq_one_letter_code
_entity_poly.pdbx_strand_id
1 'polypeptide(L)'
;QALNAGMQSLLPVGGNDFAFMGFQFSDHFISGKTTLSSTEISSSVNYFSRNIPEIAEKANSKIVSYSTTESDMVIFASETEGRQVVLYFYDTFTGSLINTYYIGTLNPFTFSDIMVFEDGSIAVMGTTYLAGRFERIYLTKISREQVLEIL
;
A
#
# COMPACT_ATOMS: atom_id res chain seq x y z
N GLN A 1 7.10 -5.65 -23.85
CA GLN A 1 7.73 -6.71 -23.03
C GLN A 1 6.87 -6.83 -21.78
N ALA A 2 6.22 -7.97 -21.55
CA ALA A 2 5.57 -8.19 -20.26
C ALA A 2 6.69 -8.34 -19.22
N LEU A 3 6.76 -7.40 -18.29
CA LEU A 3 7.71 -7.49 -17.17
C LEU A 3 7.23 -8.65 -16.29
N ASN A 4 8.06 -9.68 -16.14
CA ASN A 4 7.73 -10.86 -15.33
C ASN A 4 7.99 -10.63 -13.83
N ALA A 5 8.66 -9.54 -13.47
CA ALA A 5 8.85 -9.08 -12.10
C ALA A 5 9.31 -7.62 -12.08
N GLY A 6 9.07 -6.93 -10.97
CA GLY A 6 9.56 -5.57 -10.75
C GLY A 6 9.18 -4.99 -9.40
N MET A 7 9.84 -3.91 -9.00
CA MET A 7 9.38 -3.07 -7.88
C MET A 7 8.40 -2.04 -8.43
N GLN A 8 7.21 -1.99 -7.86
CA GLN A 8 6.14 -1.07 -8.26
C GLN A 8 6.24 0.26 -7.50
N SER A 9 6.57 0.20 -6.21
CA SER A 9 6.74 1.36 -5.36
C SER A 9 7.87 1.14 -4.36
N LEU A 10 8.61 2.20 -4.08
CA LEU A 10 9.75 2.21 -3.17
C LEU A 10 9.73 3.50 -2.37
N LEU A 11 9.90 3.41 -1.06
CA LEU A 11 9.90 4.55 -0.15
C LEU A 11 11.05 4.38 0.86
N PRO A 12 11.97 5.35 0.98
CA PRO A 12 13.01 5.30 2.01
C PRO A 12 12.39 5.43 3.40
N VAL A 13 12.78 4.53 4.33
CA VAL A 13 12.32 4.55 5.74
C VAL A 13 13.44 4.87 6.73
N GLY A 14 14.69 4.94 6.27
CA GLY A 14 15.83 5.44 7.05
C GLY A 14 17.15 4.77 6.64
N GLY A 15 18.25 5.53 6.60
CA GLY A 15 19.55 4.98 6.21
C GLY A 15 19.52 4.29 4.84
N ASN A 16 19.83 2.99 4.80
CA ASN A 16 19.74 2.13 3.61
C ASN A 16 18.47 1.25 3.60
N ASP A 17 17.50 1.53 4.48
CA ASP A 17 16.26 0.78 4.58
C ASP A 17 15.14 1.42 3.76
N PHE A 18 14.41 0.56 3.06
CA PHE A 18 13.31 0.92 2.19
C PHE A 18 12.08 0.07 2.50
N ALA A 19 10.92 0.72 2.49
CA ALA A 19 9.64 0.06 2.30
C ALA A 19 9.43 -0.14 0.80
N PHE A 20 8.99 -1.32 0.39
CA PHE A 20 8.72 -1.57 -1.02
C PHE A 20 7.50 -2.43 -1.24
N MET A 21 6.91 -2.25 -2.42
CA MET A 21 5.94 -3.16 -2.99
C MET A 21 6.44 -3.56 -4.38
N GLY A 22 6.42 -4.85 -4.65
CA GLY A 22 6.80 -5.41 -5.95
C GLY A 22 5.87 -6.52 -6.38
N PHE A 23 6.09 -7.00 -7.59
CA PHE A 23 5.34 -8.10 -8.16
C PHE A 23 6.28 -9.08 -8.87
N GLN A 24 5.85 -10.34 -8.94
CA GLN A 24 6.43 -11.36 -9.80
C GLN A 24 5.28 -12.18 -10.40
N PHE A 25 5.16 -12.15 -11.72
CA PHE A 25 3.98 -12.64 -12.44
C PHE A 25 2.69 -12.03 -11.87
N SER A 26 1.81 -12.85 -11.30
CA SER A 26 0.55 -12.41 -10.67
C SER A 26 0.66 -12.25 -9.15
N ASP A 27 1.79 -12.59 -8.55
CA ASP A 27 2.00 -12.48 -7.10
C ASP A 27 2.53 -11.10 -6.71
N HIS A 28 2.03 -10.57 -5.59
CA HIS A 28 2.44 -9.28 -5.04
C HIS A 28 3.22 -9.46 -3.75
N PHE A 29 4.23 -8.65 -3.54
CA PHE A 29 5.10 -8.73 -2.38
C PHE A 29 5.22 -7.37 -1.71
N ILE A 30 5.07 -7.36 -0.38
CA ILE A 30 5.21 -6.16 0.44
C ILE A 30 6.26 -6.40 1.51
N SER A 31 7.13 -5.41 1.71
CA SER A 31 7.99 -5.33 2.89
C SER A 31 7.97 -3.93 3.46
N GLY A 32 7.60 -3.80 4.74
CA GLY A 32 7.63 -2.53 5.46
C GLY A 32 9.04 -2.00 5.72
N LYS A 33 10.04 -2.89 5.70
CA LYS A 33 11.45 -2.55 5.89
C LYS A 33 12.35 -3.62 5.26
N THR A 34 13.18 -3.20 4.33
CA THR A 34 14.23 -4.03 3.75
C THR A 34 15.48 -3.20 3.51
N THR A 35 16.64 -3.75 3.87
CA THR A 35 17.92 -3.09 3.60
C THR A 35 18.32 -3.33 2.15
N LEU A 36 18.46 -2.26 1.37
CA LEU A 36 18.98 -2.32 0.01
C LEU A 36 20.45 -1.86 0.01
N SER A 37 21.35 -2.77 -0.37
CA SER A 37 22.77 -2.46 -0.50
C SER A 37 22.99 -1.54 -1.72
N SER A 38 23.59 -0.38 -1.51
CA SER A 38 23.93 0.57 -2.59
C SER A 38 25.24 0.24 -3.30
N THR A 39 25.99 -0.75 -2.79
CA THR A 39 27.30 -1.15 -3.29
C THR A 39 27.29 -2.51 -3.99
N GLU A 40 26.19 -3.26 -3.93
CA GLU A 40 26.07 -4.60 -4.48
C GLU A 40 24.98 -4.64 -5.56
N ILE A 41 25.16 -5.54 -6.54
CA ILE A 41 24.11 -5.85 -7.52
C ILE A 41 23.23 -6.95 -6.92
N SER A 42 21.96 -6.65 -6.67
CA SER A 42 20.97 -7.62 -6.21
C SER A 42 19.78 -7.68 -7.16
N SER A 43 19.10 -8.82 -7.18
CA SER A 43 17.86 -9.00 -7.93
C SER A 43 16.67 -8.64 -7.05
N SER A 44 15.63 -8.02 -7.61
CA SER A 44 14.40 -7.68 -6.88
C SER A 44 13.75 -8.91 -6.25
N VAL A 45 13.84 -10.07 -6.92
CA VAL A 45 13.26 -11.34 -6.44
C VAL A 45 13.89 -11.84 -5.14
N ASN A 46 15.11 -11.40 -4.82
CA ASN A 46 15.76 -11.77 -3.55
C ASN A 46 15.05 -11.15 -2.34
N TYR A 47 14.27 -10.09 -2.55
CA TYR A 47 13.55 -9.38 -1.50
C TYR A 47 12.09 -9.84 -1.37
N PHE A 48 11.58 -10.63 -2.32
CA PHE A 48 10.18 -11.10 -2.37
C PHE A 48 9.94 -12.24 -1.39
N SER A 49 9.88 -11.93 -0.09
CA SER A 49 9.74 -12.91 0.99
C SER A 49 8.30 -13.19 1.41
N ARG A 50 7.40 -12.21 1.27
CA ARG A 50 6.00 -12.30 1.69
C ARG A 50 5.05 -12.01 0.54
N ASN A 51 4.41 -13.06 0.01
CA ASN A 51 3.32 -12.91 -0.96
C ASN A 51 2.05 -12.37 -0.28
N ILE A 52 1.35 -11.47 -0.95
CA ILE A 52 0.05 -10.90 -0.59
C ILE A 52 -0.93 -11.29 -1.70
N PRO A 53 -1.52 -12.50 -1.64
CA PRO A 53 -2.36 -13.04 -2.72
C PRO A 53 -3.70 -12.31 -2.87
N GLU A 54 -4.02 -11.40 -1.96
CA GLU A 54 -5.25 -10.62 -1.98
C GLU A 54 -5.19 -9.47 -3.01
N ILE A 55 -4.01 -8.93 -3.31
CA ILE A 55 -3.84 -7.80 -4.23
C ILE A 55 -4.10 -8.25 -5.66
N ALA A 56 -4.89 -7.47 -6.40
CA ALA A 56 -5.24 -7.82 -7.76
C ALA A 56 -4.03 -7.79 -8.70
N GLU A 57 -3.95 -8.70 -9.69
CA GLU A 57 -2.79 -8.87 -10.60
C GLU A 57 -2.23 -7.56 -11.19
N LYS A 58 -3.11 -6.58 -11.44
CA LYS A 58 -2.75 -5.30 -12.08
C LYS A 58 -3.16 -4.10 -11.22
N ALA A 59 -3.28 -4.31 -9.91
CA ALA A 59 -3.65 -3.26 -8.99
C ALA A 59 -2.64 -2.11 -9.06
N ASN A 60 -3.16 -0.90 -9.12
CA ASN A 60 -2.34 0.26 -8.81
C ASN A 60 -1.98 0.22 -7.32
N SER A 61 -0.79 0.69 -6.97
CA SER A 61 -0.30 0.64 -5.60
C SER A 61 0.60 1.81 -5.28
N LYS A 62 0.51 2.31 -4.05
CA LYS A 62 1.33 3.43 -3.58
C LYS A 62 1.76 3.22 -2.13
N ILE A 63 2.91 3.78 -1.80
CA ILE A 63 3.44 3.80 -0.43
C ILE A 63 3.53 5.27 0.00
N VAL A 64 3.03 5.57 1.19
CA VAL A 64 3.16 6.90 1.80
C VAL A 64 3.69 6.77 3.23
N SER A 65 4.55 7.71 3.62
CA SER A 65 4.97 7.86 5.01
C SER A 65 3.81 8.38 5.84
N TYR A 66 3.66 7.86 7.04
CA TYR A 66 2.73 8.38 8.03
C TYR A 66 3.45 8.39 9.37
N SER A 67 3.64 9.58 9.93
CA SER A 67 4.34 9.74 11.21
C SER A 67 3.38 10.31 12.23
N THR A 68 3.34 9.69 13.41
CA THR A 68 2.70 10.24 14.60
C THR A 68 3.79 10.68 15.59
N THR A 69 3.38 11.30 16.70
CA THR A 69 4.32 11.64 17.78
C THR A 69 4.97 10.42 18.42
N GLU A 70 4.37 9.23 18.29
CA GLU A 70 4.73 8.02 19.02
C GLU A 70 5.31 6.92 18.11
N SER A 71 5.01 6.95 16.81
CA SER A 71 5.44 5.94 15.86
C SER A 71 5.58 6.48 14.44
N ASP A 72 6.63 6.03 13.76
CA ASP A 72 6.82 6.19 12.33
C ASP A 72 6.33 4.94 11.61
N MET A 73 5.43 5.11 10.66
CA MET A 73 4.85 4.01 9.89
C MET A 73 4.82 4.35 8.40
N VAL A 74 4.58 3.32 7.60
CA VAL A 74 4.29 3.44 6.18
C VAL A 74 2.97 2.77 5.87
N ILE A 75 2.24 3.35 4.94
CA ILE A 75 0.95 2.84 4.50
C ILE A 75 1.10 2.39 3.05
N PHE A 76 0.83 1.10 2.83
CA PHE A 76 0.71 0.53 1.49
C PHE A 76 -0.76 0.55 1.10
N ALA A 77 -1.10 1.28 0.04
CA ALA A 77 -2.45 1.32 -0.51
C ALA A 77 -2.49 0.56 -1.83
N SER A 78 -3.49 -0.30 -2.02
CA SER A 78 -3.70 -1.06 -3.25
C SER A 78 -5.17 -1.50 -3.41
N GLU A 79 -5.48 -2.23 -4.46
CA GLU A 79 -6.79 -2.83 -4.73
C GLU A 79 -6.72 -4.36 -4.63
N THR A 80 -7.74 -4.97 -4.02
CA THR A 80 -7.87 -6.41 -3.88
C THR A 80 -8.58 -7.06 -5.08
N GLU A 81 -8.38 -8.37 -5.29
CA GLU A 81 -9.17 -9.15 -6.27
C GLU A 81 -10.70 -9.06 -6.00
N GLY A 82 -11.08 -8.81 -4.75
CA GLY A 82 -12.47 -8.55 -4.33
C GLY A 82 -12.99 -7.15 -4.69
N ARG A 83 -12.18 -6.32 -5.36
CA ARG A 83 -12.47 -4.91 -5.69
C ARG A 83 -12.78 -4.08 -4.45
N GLN A 84 -11.93 -4.21 -3.45
CA GLN A 84 -11.88 -3.32 -2.30
C GLN A 84 -10.54 -2.59 -2.34
N VAL A 85 -10.50 -1.37 -1.80
CA VAL A 85 -9.22 -0.71 -1.56
C VAL A 85 -8.71 -1.13 -0.19
N VAL A 86 -7.47 -1.60 -0.13
CA VAL A 86 -6.83 -2.08 1.09
C VAL A 86 -5.67 -1.17 1.48
N LEU A 87 -5.58 -0.87 2.77
CA LEU A 87 -4.49 -0.13 3.39
C LEU A 87 -3.77 -1.04 4.37
N TYR A 88 -2.49 -1.32 4.14
CA TYR A 88 -1.65 -2.06 5.08
C TYR A 88 -0.74 -1.07 5.82
N PHE A 89 -0.82 -1.05 7.15
CA PHE A 89 -0.03 -0.18 8.02
C PHE A 89 1.17 -0.96 8.54
N TYR A 90 2.39 -0.50 8.27
CA TYR A 90 3.61 -1.14 8.73
C TYR A 90 4.45 -0.20 9.58
N ASP A 91 4.99 -0.74 10.67
CA ASP A 91 5.96 -0.06 11.52
C ASP A 91 7.33 0.03 10.82
N THR A 92 7.92 1.23 10.74
CA THR A 92 9.22 1.42 10.04
C THR A 92 10.42 0.94 10.85
N PHE A 93 10.26 0.74 12.16
CA PHE A 93 11.36 0.29 13.01
C PHE A 93 11.55 -1.22 12.91
N THR A 94 10.47 -1.98 13.07
CA THR A 94 10.41 -3.45 13.05
C THR A 94 10.14 -4.02 11.65
N GLY A 95 9.56 -3.23 10.74
CA GLY A 95 9.11 -3.72 9.43
C GLY A 95 7.87 -4.62 9.49
N SER A 96 7.17 -4.65 10.63
CA SER A 96 6.03 -5.53 10.86
C SER A 96 4.71 -4.88 10.47
N LEU A 97 3.76 -5.70 10.00
CA LEU A 97 2.39 -5.26 9.76
C LEU A 97 1.71 -4.97 11.10
N ILE A 98 1.23 -3.74 11.29
CA ILE A 98 0.49 -3.29 12.47
C ILE A 98 -0.99 -3.67 12.28
N ASN A 99 -1.62 -3.16 11.22
CA ASN A 99 -3.02 -3.44 10.92
C ASN A 99 -3.34 -3.34 9.42
N THR A 100 -4.53 -3.80 9.05
CA THR A 100 -5.07 -3.75 7.69
C THR A 100 -6.47 -3.13 7.72
N TYR A 101 -6.73 -2.19 6.82
CA TYR A 101 -8.03 -1.52 6.71
C TYR A 101 -8.58 -1.61 5.29
N TYR A 102 -9.88 -1.87 5.18
CA TYR A 102 -10.56 -2.06 3.90
C TYR A 102 -11.60 -0.98 3.65
N ILE A 103 -11.61 -0.46 2.42
CA ILE A 103 -12.57 0.51 1.92
C ILE A 103 -13.40 -0.16 0.82
N GLY A 104 -14.72 -0.08 0.97
CA GLY A 104 -15.68 -0.66 0.03
C GLY A 104 -16.11 -2.06 0.45
N THR A 105 -17.43 -2.31 0.49
CA THR A 105 -17.98 -3.60 0.93
C THR A 105 -19.09 -4.12 0.01
N LEU A 106 -19.87 -3.23 -0.61
CA LEU A 106 -21.06 -3.57 -1.40
C LEU A 106 -20.89 -3.34 -2.90
N ASN A 107 -20.21 -2.25 -3.27
CA ASN A 107 -19.88 -1.93 -4.65
C ASN A 107 -18.38 -2.16 -4.86
N PRO A 108 -17.95 -2.47 -6.09
CA PRO A 108 -16.54 -2.53 -6.40
C PRO A 108 -15.91 -1.13 -6.30
N PHE A 109 -14.75 -1.06 -5.66
CA PHE A 109 -13.88 0.11 -5.56
C PHE A 109 -12.54 -0.21 -6.21
N THR A 110 -12.01 0.75 -6.95
CA THR A 110 -10.66 0.72 -7.52
C THR A 110 -9.76 1.72 -6.81
N PHE A 111 -8.46 1.47 -6.77
CA PHE A 111 -7.50 2.40 -6.17
C PHE A 111 -6.81 3.28 -7.22
N SER A 112 -6.76 4.59 -6.99
CA SER A 112 -6.00 5.53 -7.82
C SER A 112 -4.88 6.22 -7.07
N ASP A 113 -5.17 6.83 -5.91
CA ASP A 113 -4.14 7.55 -5.15
C ASP A 113 -4.46 7.63 -3.65
N ILE A 114 -3.42 7.91 -2.87
CA ILE A 114 -3.46 8.17 -1.43
C ILE A 114 -2.58 9.38 -1.09
N MET A 115 -3.05 10.19 -0.14
CA MET A 115 -2.26 11.25 0.47
C MET A 115 -2.48 11.32 1.98
N VAL A 116 -1.43 11.70 2.70
CA VAL A 116 -1.47 12.00 4.13
C VAL A 116 -1.43 13.53 4.29
N PHE A 117 -2.32 14.07 5.09
CA PHE A 117 -2.37 15.50 5.40
C PHE A 117 -1.57 15.81 6.67
N GLU A 118 -1.22 17.10 6.85
CA GLU A 118 -0.50 17.59 8.04
C GLU A 118 -1.27 17.38 9.35
N ASP A 119 -2.60 17.29 9.29
CA ASP A 119 -3.47 17.01 10.44
C ASP A 119 -3.47 15.51 10.84
N GLY A 120 -2.71 14.66 10.13
CA GLY A 120 -2.69 13.22 10.34
C GLY A 120 -3.91 12.50 9.76
N SER A 121 -4.75 13.17 8.97
CA SER A 121 -5.80 12.51 8.21
C SER A 121 -5.27 11.95 6.88
N ILE A 122 -6.02 10.99 6.32
CA ILE A 122 -5.67 10.33 5.06
C ILE A 122 -6.79 10.58 4.06
N ALA A 123 -6.47 10.94 2.83
CA ALA A 123 -7.40 10.87 1.72
C ALA A 123 -7.02 9.71 0.79
N VAL A 124 -8.03 8.93 0.42
CA VAL A 124 -7.94 7.85 -0.55
C VAL A 124 -8.90 8.14 -1.71
N MET A 125 -8.39 8.05 -2.93
CA MET A 125 -9.13 8.34 -4.15
C MET A 125 -9.12 7.14 -5.09
N GLY A 126 -10.21 6.99 -5.83
CA GLY A 126 -10.32 6.00 -6.90
C GLY A 126 -11.66 6.07 -7.61
N THR A 127 -12.11 4.95 -8.18
CA THR A 127 -13.44 4.85 -8.80
C THR A 127 -14.30 3.79 -8.12
N THR A 128 -15.62 3.97 -8.18
CA THR A 128 -16.61 3.01 -7.70
C THR A 128 -17.76 2.91 -8.70
N TYR A 129 -18.56 1.85 -8.59
CA TYR A 129 -19.72 1.65 -9.46
C TYR A 129 -21.03 1.89 -8.69
N LEU A 130 -21.86 2.78 -9.22
CA LEU A 130 -23.25 2.92 -8.78
C LEU A 130 -24.16 1.96 -9.54
N ALA A 131 -24.98 1.23 -8.79
CA ALA A 131 -25.88 0.20 -9.33
C ALA A 131 -25.15 -0.81 -10.26
N GLY A 132 -23.89 -1.10 -9.95
CA GLY A 132 -23.05 -2.07 -10.67
C GLY A 132 -22.59 -1.68 -12.09
N ARG A 133 -22.98 -0.50 -12.62
CA ARG A 133 -22.69 -0.16 -14.03
C ARG A 133 -22.26 1.28 -14.30
N PHE A 134 -22.46 2.21 -13.36
CA PHE A 134 -22.10 3.60 -13.57
C PHE A 134 -20.86 3.95 -12.76
N GLU A 135 -19.73 4.07 -13.44
CA GLU A 135 -18.48 4.48 -12.81
C GLU A 135 -18.54 5.92 -12.31
N ARG A 136 -18.09 6.13 -11.07
CA ARG A 136 -17.98 7.43 -10.40
C ARG A 136 -16.64 7.52 -9.69
N ILE A 137 -16.08 8.73 -9.63
CA ILE A 137 -14.94 9.01 -8.77
C ILE A 137 -15.44 9.01 -7.32
N TYR A 138 -14.67 8.40 -6.42
CA TYR A 138 -14.88 8.54 -4.99
C TYR A 138 -13.63 9.13 -4.34
N LEU A 139 -13.86 9.86 -3.25
CA LEU A 139 -12.83 10.40 -2.39
C LEU A 139 -13.28 10.15 -0.95
N THR A 140 -12.50 9.36 -0.23
CA THR A 140 -12.76 9.03 1.18
C THR A 140 -11.69 9.68 2.04
N LYS A 141 -12.11 10.54 2.98
CA LYS A 141 -11.25 11.04 4.05
C LYS A 141 -11.39 10.10 5.26
N ILE A 142 -10.26 9.61 5.76
CA ILE A 142 -10.13 8.92 7.05
C ILE A 142 -9.57 9.95 8.02
N SER A 143 -10.35 10.34 9.04
CA SER A 143 -9.90 11.32 10.03
C SER A 143 -8.76 10.75 10.88
N ARG A 144 -7.99 11.64 11.53
CA ARG A 144 -6.91 11.21 12.43
C ARG A 144 -7.44 10.27 13.52
N GLU A 145 -8.61 10.57 14.08
CA GLU A 145 -9.25 9.77 15.11
C GLU A 145 -9.57 8.37 14.59
N GLN A 146 -10.10 8.27 13.36
CA GLN A 146 -10.36 6.97 12.73
C GLN A 146 -9.07 6.20 12.44
N VAL A 147 -7.99 6.88 12.05
CA VAL A 147 -6.68 6.23 11.89
C VAL A 147 -6.20 5.68 13.24
N LEU A 148 -6.35 6.42 14.34
CA LEU A 148 -5.98 5.95 15.67
C LEU A 148 -6.86 4.78 16.15
N GLU A 149 -8.12 4.69 15.71
CA GLU A 149 -8.98 3.51 15.98
C GLU A 149 -8.58 2.29 15.13
N ILE A 150 -7.98 2.51 13.97
CA ILE A 150 -7.46 1.45 13.10
C ILE A 150 -6.12 0.92 13.63
N LEU A 151 -5.33 1.72 14.34
CA LEU A 151 -4.00 1.31 14.86
C LEU A 151 -4.12 0.59 16.21
#